data_AF-A0A6A5R4U6-F1
#
_entry.id   AF-A0A6A5R4U6-F1
#
_cell.length_a   1.000
_cell.length_b   1.000
_cell.length_c   1.000
_cell.angle_alpha   90.00
_cell.angle_beta   90.00
_cell.angle_gamma   90.00
#
_symmetry.space_group_name_H-M   'P 1'
#
loop_
_entity.id
_entity.type
_entity.pdbx_description
1 polymer ?
#
loop_
_entity_poly.entity_id
_entity_poly.type
_entity_poly.pdbx_seq_one_letter_code
_entity_poly.pdbx_strand_id
1 'polypeptide(L)'
;MESPCIILSTEKRGSFTWKEGYEDVNDSDLETLLIISRETLYSLRSEVQARKLVLDPEQSSAVSECTEKVRKNVKNWSILERLDKKESELVDSAIKVLLSKQTTREGKCYQTFLRDVCCQCNRTLVMLCAASLGKHRIASLNAQDRTSLLQYLKQNQKALSSPALDSLAKKHQIPEKTGESSPPTRNIVANSSFKMQSLIGRGNYTHVA
;
A
#
# COMPACT_ATOMS: atom_id res chain seq x y z
N MET A 1 27.08 -27.57 2.19
CA MET A 1 27.16 -26.67 3.35
C MET A 1 25.86 -26.80 4.11
N GLU A 2 25.90 -27.15 5.39
CA GLU A 2 24.71 -27.16 6.24
C GLU A 2 24.26 -25.71 6.48
N SER A 3 23.00 -25.43 6.21
CA SER A 3 22.44 -24.10 6.46
C SER A 3 22.10 -23.97 7.95
N PRO A 4 22.36 -22.81 8.58
CA PRO A 4 21.97 -22.61 9.97
C PRO A 4 20.45 -22.81 10.12
N CYS A 5 20.06 -23.61 11.11
CA CYS A 5 18.67 -23.89 11.43
C CYS A 5 18.41 -23.65 12.92
N ILE A 6 17.17 -23.29 13.25
CA ILE A 6 16.70 -23.15 14.62
C ILE A 6 15.81 -24.35 14.92
N ILE A 7 16.18 -25.07 15.96
CA ILE A 7 15.41 -26.17 16.53
C ILE A 7 14.80 -25.66 17.82
N LEU A 8 13.49 -25.87 17.95
CA LEU A 8 12.72 -25.57 19.15
C LEU A 8 12.46 -26.88 19.90
N SER A 9 12.41 -26.80 21.22
CA SER A 9 12.02 -27.92 22.06
C SER A 9 11.18 -27.45 23.23
N THR A 10 10.28 -28.31 23.66
CA THR A 10 9.46 -28.15 24.86
C THR A 10 9.53 -29.44 25.66
N GLU A 11 8.98 -29.46 26.88
CA GLU A 11 8.96 -30.69 27.68
C GLU A 11 8.08 -31.78 27.05
N LYS A 12 6.95 -31.38 26.45
CA LYS A 12 5.96 -32.32 25.88
C LYS A 12 6.21 -32.65 24.43
N ARG A 13 6.52 -31.64 23.63
CA ARG A 13 6.92 -31.79 22.23
C ARG A 13 8.43 -31.69 22.20
N GLY A 14 9.10 -32.78 21.82
CA GLY A 14 10.56 -32.87 21.75
C GLY A 14 11.18 -31.87 20.77
N SER A 15 12.21 -32.26 20.03
CA SER A 15 12.84 -31.37 19.06
C SER A 15 11.97 -31.20 17.81
N PHE A 16 11.60 -29.97 17.45
CA PHE A 16 10.86 -29.64 16.23
C PHE A 16 11.35 -28.32 15.60
N THR A 17 11.02 -28.10 14.33
CA THR A 17 11.33 -26.83 13.66
C THR A 17 10.12 -25.90 13.66
N TRP A 18 10.32 -24.58 13.66
CA TRP A 18 9.23 -23.60 13.59
C TRP A 18 8.35 -23.74 12.34
N LYS A 19 8.85 -24.42 11.29
CA LYS A 19 8.09 -24.72 10.06
C LYS A 19 7.08 -25.86 10.24
N GLU A 20 7.29 -26.73 11.23
CA GLU A 20 6.41 -27.85 11.58
C GLU A 20 5.21 -27.41 12.43
N GLY A 21 4.99 -26.10 12.60
CA GLY A 21 3.87 -25.56 13.36
C GLY A 21 4.00 -25.75 14.87
N TYR A 22 2.90 -25.58 15.60
CA TYR A 22 2.84 -25.60 17.07
C TYR A 22 1.62 -26.38 17.61
N GLU A 23 1.03 -27.29 16.81
CA GLU A 23 -0.24 -27.97 17.16
C GLU A 23 -0.17 -28.76 18.47
N ASP A 24 0.99 -29.36 18.78
CA ASP A 24 1.21 -30.12 20.03
C ASP A 24 1.95 -29.33 21.13
N VAL A 25 2.06 -28.01 20.98
CA VAL A 25 2.70 -27.13 21.97
C VAL A 25 1.63 -26.48 22.83
N ASN A 26 1.72 -26.63 24.14
CA ASN A 26 0.75 -26.03 25.05
C ASN A 26 0.98 -24.51 25.21
N ASP A 27 -0.03 -23.80 25.69
CA ASP A 27 0.01 -22.32 25.79
C ASP A 27 1.17 -21.80 26.65
N SER A 28 1.47 -22.45 27.78
CA SER A 28 2.57 -22.06 28.66
C SER A 28 3.95 -22.22 28.00
N ASP A 29 4.13 -23.31 27.25
CA ASP A 29 5.34 -23.55 26.47
C ASP A 29 5.44 -22.53 25.34
N LEU A 30 4.33 -22.20 24.69
CA LEU A 30 4.30 -21.21 23.61
C LEU A 30 4.63 -19.80 24.09
N GLU A 31 4.11 -19.39 25.26
CA GLU A 31 4.44 -18.12 25.91
C GLU A 31 5.94 -18.06 26.25
N THR A 32 6.47 -19.14 26.81
CA THR A 32 7.89 -19.25 27.16
C THR A 32 8.78 -19.21 25.92
N LEU A 33 8.42 -19.95 24.88
CA LEU A 33 9.11 -19.91 23.58
C LEU A 33 9.08 -18.50 22.99
N LEU A 34 7.98 -17.77 23.12
CA LEU A 34 7.89 -16.38 22.66
C LEU A 34 8.83 -15.45 23.43
N ILE A 35 8.90 -15.60 24.76
CA ILE A 35 9.82 -14.83 25.61
C ILE A 35 11.28 -15.11 25.20
N ILE A 36 11.68 -16.38 25.16
CA ILE A 36 13.04 -16.80 24.79
C ILE A 36 13.38 -16.36 23.37
N SER A 37 12.44 -16.46 22.43
CA SER A 37 12.65 -16.02 21.04
C SER A 37 12.91 -14.51 20.96
N ARG A 38 12.22 -13.70 21.77
CA ARG A 38 12.44 -12.25 21.82
C ARG A 38 13.84 -11.92 22.36
N GLU A 39 14.26 -12.59 23.42
CA GLU A 39 15.60 -12.40 24.00
C GLU A 39 16.71 -12.85 23.05
N THR A 40 16.51 -14.01 22.40
CA THR A 40 17.42 -14.53 21.38
C THR A 40 17.55 -13.55 20.21
N LEU A 41 16.42 -13.04 19.71
CA LEU A 41 16.40 -12.07 18.63
C LEU A 41 17.06 -10.74 19.03
N TYR A 42 16.89 -10.29 20.27
CA TYR A 42 17.59 -9.14 20.81
C TYR A 42 19.11 -9.36 20.81
N SER A 43 19.57 -10.48 21.38
CA SER A 43 21.00 -10.85 21.43
C SER A 43 21.63 -10.95 20.03
N LEU A 44 20.97 -11.63 19.10
CA LEU A 44 21.45 -11.76 17.71
C LEU A 44 21.53 -10.41 17.01
N ARG A 45 20.55 -9.51 17.20
CA ARG A 45 20.60 -8.16 16.64
C ARG A 45 21.77 -7.36 17.21
N SER A 46 21.97 -7.40 18.52
CA SER A 46 23.10 -6.72 19.17
C SER A 46 24.44 -7.23 18.64
N GLU A 47 24.58 -8.56 18.48
CA GLU A 47 25.82 -9.16 17.98
C GLU A 47 26.09 -8.79 16.51
N VAL A 48 25.07 -8.81 15.67
CA VAL A 48 25.21 -8.36 14.28
C VAL A 48 25.63 -6.89 14.22
N GLN A 49 24.99 -6.03 15.01
CA GLN A 49 25.30 -4.61 15.05
C GLN A 49 26.75 -4.39 15.51
N ALA A 50 27.20 -5.10 16.56
CA ALA A 50 28.57 -5.06 17.04
C ALA A 50 29.58 -5.47 15.95
N ARG A 51 29.23 -6.47 15.14
CA ARG A 51 30.06 -6.94 14.01
C ARG A 51 29.92 -6.10 12.74
N LYS A 52 29.07 -5.06 12.74
CA LYS A 52 28.73 -4.26 11.55
C LYS A 52 28.29 -5.14 10.37
N LEU A 53 27.68 -6.28 10.67
CA LEU A 53 27.12 -7.14 9.64
C LEU A 53 25.83 -6.46 9.18
N VAL A 54 25.70 -6.20 7.89
CA VAL A 54 24.51 -5.55 7.33
C VAL A 54 23.36 -6.57 7.36
N LEU A 55 22.63 -6.65 8.48
CA LEU A 55 21.32 -7.31 8.54
C LEU A 55 20.30 -6.32 7.99
N ASP A 56 20.01 -6.42 6.69
CA ASP A 56 19.20 -5.47 5.93
C ASP A 56 19.86 -4.07 5.83
N PRO A 57 19.63 -3.30 4.76
CA PRO A 57 20.14 -1.94 4.71
C PRO A 57 19.53 -1.21 5.92
N GLU A 58 20.38 -0.67 6.81
CA GLU A 58 19.94 0.15 7.93
C GLU A 58 18.80 1.03 7.44
N GLN A 59 17.59 0.79 7.95
CA GLN A 59 16.47 1.67 7.63
C GLN A 59 16.91 3.04 8.10
N SER A 60 17.16 3.93 7.13
CA SER A 60 17.53 5.32 7.35
C SER A 60 16.72 5.87 8.51
N SER A 61 17.35 6.63 9.41
CA SER A 61 16.65 7.26 10.54
C SER A 61 15.39 7.99 10.09
N ALA A 62 15.41 8.55 8.88
CA ALA A 62 14.26 9.19 8.26
C ALA A 62 13.08 8.23 8.00
N VAL A 63 13.36 7.00 7.56
CA VAL A 63 12.36 5.93 7.37
C VAL A 63 11.84 5.46 8.72
N SER A 64 12.73 5.20 9.68
CA SER A 64 12.35 4.80 11.04
C SER A 64 11.34 5.79 11.64
N GLU A 65 11.67 7.08 11.64
CA GLU A 65 10.78 8.16 12.10
C GLU A 65 9.42 8.17 11.37
N CYS A 66 9.42 7.92 10.06
CA CYS A 66 8.17 7.84 9.29
C CYS A 66 7.32 6.64 9.74
N THR A 67 7.93 5.47 9.90
CA THR A 67 7.21 4.25 10.31
C THR A 67 6.67 4.34 11.73
N GLU A 68 7.44 4.92 12.66
CA GLU A 68 6.99 5.17 14.03
C GLU A 68 5.81 6.12 14.06
N LYS A 69 5.86 7.22 13.29
CA LYS A 69 4.77 8.19 13.21
C LYS A 69 3.49 7.55 12.64
N VAL A 70 3.61 6.75 11.58
CA VAL A 70 2.47 6.00 11.03
C VAL A 70 1.88 5.04 12.07
N ARG A 71 2.72 4.26 12.76
CA ARG A 71 2.25 3.33 13.81
C ARG A 71 1.55 4.04 14.96
N LYS A 72 2.09 5.17 15.41
CA LYS A 72 1.47 5.99 16.47
C LYS A 72 0.08 6.45 16.05
N ASN A 73 -0.06 6.94 14.83
CA ASN A 73 -1.32 7.45 14.33
C ASN A 73 -2.36 6.34 14.07
N VAL A 74 -1.92 5.16 13.61
CA VAL A 74 -2.80 3.98 13.51
C VAL A 74 -3.45 3.67 14.85
N LYS A 75 -2.67 3.66 15.96
CA LYS A 75 -3.22 3.44 17.30
C LYS A 75 -4.22 4.53 17.68
N ASN A 76 -3.87 5.80 17.47
CA ASN A 76 -4.72 6.92 17.82
C ASN A 76 -6.06 6.89 17.08
N TRP A 77 -6.03 6.75 15.76
CA TRP A 77 -7.24 6.81 14.93
C TRP A 77 -8.06 5.52 14.96
N SER A 78 -7.48 4.38 15.37
CA SER A 78 -8.26 3.18 15.66
C SER A 78 -9.07 3.29 16.96
N ILE A 79 -8.67 4.19 17.87
CA ILE A 79 -9.41 4.47 19.12
C ILE A 79 -10.36 5.64 18.93
N LEU A 80 -9.88 6.73 18.33
CA LEU A 80 -10.64 7.98 18.19
C LEU A 80 -11.62 7.96 17.02
N GLU A 81 -11.38 7.09 16.04
CA GLU A 81 -12.17 6.96 14.80
C GLU A 81 -12.40 8.31 14.08
N ARG A 82 -11.46 9.24 14.22
CA ARG A 82 -11.48 10.55 13.57
C ARG A 82 -10.07 11.09 13.39
N LEU A 83 -9.90 11.87 12.34
CA LEU A 83 -8.73 12.72 12.12
C LEU A 83 -8.96 14.08 12.80
N ASP A 84 -7.89 14.70 13.27
CA ASP A 84 -7.94 16.11 13.65
C ASP A 84 -8.06 17.02 12.42
N LYS A 85 -8.23 18.33 12.66
CA LYS A 85 -8.40 19.31 11.58
C LYS A 85 -7.18 19.36 10.64
N LYS A 86 -5.97 19.33 11.19
CA LYS A 86 -4.73 19.43 10.39
C LYS A 86 -4.51 18.16 9.58
N GLU A 87 -4.76 17.00 10.17
CA GLU A 87 -4.69 15.70 9.54
C GLU A 87 -5.70 15.60 8.39
N SER A 88 -6.92 16.10 8.59
CA SER A 88 -7.94 16.17 7.54
C SER A 88 -7.50 17.07 6.38
N GLU A 89 -6.96 18.26 6.66
CA GLU A 89 -6.43 19.17 5.64
C GLU A 89 -5.28 18.54 4.83
N LEU A 90 -4.41 17.76 5.48
CA LEU A 90 -3.34 17.01 4.81
C LEU A 90 -3.90 15.93 3.88
N VAL A 91 -4.93 15.22 4.30
CA VAL A 91 -5.61 14.21 3.48
C VAL A 91 -6.29 14.85 2.27
N ASP A 92 -7.01 15.94 2.46
CA ASP A 92 -7.67 16.67 1.37
C ASP A 92 -6.64 17.22 0.36
N SER A 93 -5.50 17.70 0.85
CA SER A 93 -4.37 18.11 0.01
C SER A 93 -3.79 16.93 -0.79
N ALA A 94 -3.65 15.76 -0.16
CA ALA A 94 -3.18 14.55 -0.82
C ALA A 94 -4.12 14.07 -1.94
N ILE A 95 -5.44 14.15 -1.72
CA ILE A 95 -6.45 13.83 -2.75
C ILE A 95 -6.32 14.77 -3.94
N LYS A 96 -6.22 16.09 -3.68
CA LYS A 96 -5.99 17.08 -4.74
C LYS A 96 -4.71 16.77 -5.53
N VAL A 97 -3.64 16.36 -4.84
CA VAL A 97 -2.38 15.96 -5.46
C VAL A 97 -2.52 14.70 -6.30
N LEU A 98 -3.26 13.69 -5.85
CA LEU A 98 -3.49 12.45 -6.59
C LEU A 98 -4.25 12.68 -7.90
N LEU A 99 -5.29 13.52 -7.85
CA LEU A 99 -6.21 13.77 -8.96
C LEU A 99 -5.71 14.83 -9.95
N SER A 100 -4.89 15.78 -9.51
CA SER A 100 -4.45 16.91 -10.34
C SER A 100 -3.05 16.72 -10.90
N LYS A 101 -2.79 17.30 -12.07
CA LYS A 101 -1.43 17.35 -12.65
C LYS A 101 -0.52 18.21 -11.78
N GLN A 102 0.60 17.65 -11.33
CA GLN A 102 1.58 18.36 -10.51
C GLN A 102 2.66 19.03 -11.36
N THR A 103 2.93 20.30 -11.09
CA THR A 103 3.98 21.09 -11.78
C THR A 103 5.31 21.05 -11.03
N THR A 104 5.26 21.14 -9.70
CA THR A 104 6.46 21.16 -8.84
C THR A 104 7.10 19.79 -8.68
N ARG A 105 8.43 19.76 -8.48
CA ARG A 105 9.19 18.52 -8.23
C ARG A 105 8.66 17.77 -7.01
N GLU A 106 8.44 18.47 -5.90
CA GLU A 106 7.90 17.87 -4.67
C GLU A 106 6.49 17.34 -4.86
N GLY A 107 5.63 18.07 -5.58
CA GLY A 107 4.28 17.62 -5.89
C GLY A 107 4.28 16.34 -6.70
N LYS A 108 5.11 16.27 -7.75
CA LYS A 108 5.29 15.05 -8.56
C LYS A 108 5.83 13.89 -7.72
N CYS A 109 6.86 14.14 -6.91
CA CYS A 109 7.44 13.15 -6.01
C CYS A 109 6.39 12.55 -5.06
N TYR A 110 5.62 13.42 -4.42
CA TYR A 110 4.55 13.02 -3.50
C TYR A 110 3.42 12.28 -4.22
N GLN A 111 3.00 12.76 -5.40
CA GLN A 111 1.98 12.10 -6.23
C GLN A 111 2.41 10.69 -6.63
N THR A 112 3.65 10.52 -7.12
CA THR A 112 4.19 9.20 -7.48
C THR A 112 4.16 8.26 -6.28
N PHE A 113 4.67 8.69 -5.13
CA PHE A 113 4.66 7.87 -3.93
C PHE A 113 3.24 7.46 -3.51
N LEU A 114 2.28 8.39 -3.48
CA LEU A 114 0.90 8.06 -3.10
C LEU A 114 0.23 7.12 -4.12
N ARG A 115 0.55 7.24 -5.41
CA ARG A 115 0.08 6.30 -6.44
C ARG A 115 0.68 4.91 -6.23
N ASP A 116 1.96 4.82 -5.91
CA ASP A 116 2.62 3.54 -5.62
C ASP A 116 1.98 2.86 -4.41
N VAL A 117 1.71 3.62 -3.34
CA VAL A 117 0.97 3.12 -2.17
C VAL A 117 -0.45 2.70 -2.57
N CYS A 118 -1.17 3.49 -3.35
CA CYS A 118 -2.52 3.13 -3.79
C CYS A 118 -2.52 1.80 -4.56
N CYS A 119 -1.67 1.67 -5.58
CA CYS A 119 -1.58 0.49 -6.44
C CYS A 119 -1.10 -0.75 -5.67
N GLN A 120 -0.03 -0.62 -4.90
CA GLN A 120 0.62 -1.76 -4.26
C GLN A 120 0.02 -2.14 -2.91
N CYS A 121 -0.68 -1.21 -2.26
CA CYS A 121 -1.27 -1.39 -0.93
C CYS A 121 -2.80 -1.23 -0.97
N ASN A 122 -3.36 -0.25 -0.24
CA ASN A 122 -4.79 0.07 -0.22
C ASN A 122 -5.00 1.56 0.09
N ARG A 123 -6.23 2.06 -0.11
CA ARG A 123 -6.60 3.46 0.19
C ARG A 123 -6.36 3.85 1.64
N THR A 124 -6.49 2.92 2.58
CA THR A 124 -6.27 3.16 4.00
C THR A 124 -4.83 3.58 4.25
N LEU A 125 -3.87 2.86 3.65
CA LEU A 125 -2.47 3.21 3.76
C LEU A 125 -2.13 4.54 3.04
N VAL A 126 -2.82 4.88 1.95
CA VAL A 126 -2.70 6.22 1.33
C VAL A 126 -3.12 7.32 2.30
N MET A 127 -4.29 7.18 2.94
CA MET A 127 -4.77 8.12 3.96
C MET A 127 -3.78 8.21 5.13
N LEU A 128 -3.29 7.08 5.63
CA LEU A 128 -2.35 7.05 6.75
C LEU A 128 -1.06 7.80 6.43
N CYS A 129 -0.48 7.58 5.25
CA CYS A 129 0.71 8.31 4.81
C CYS A 129 0.44 9.81 4.65
N ALA A 130 -0.72 10.16 4.09
CA ALA A 130 -1.11 11.56 3.91
C ALA A 130 -1.25 12.29 5.24
N ALA A 131 -2.09 11.79 6.15
CA ALA A 131 -2.34 12.40 7.44
C ALA A 131 -1.09 12.36 8.36
N SER A 132 -0.29 11.30 8.31
CA SER A 132 0.87 11.14 9.21
C SER A 132 2.09 11.92 8.74
N LEU A 133 2.41 11.86 7.44
CA LEU A 133 3.69 12.34 6.92
C LEU A 133 3.52 13.64 6.12
N GLY A 134 2.45 13.73 5.33
CA GLY A 134 2.19 14.86 4.45
C GLY A 134 3.22 15.00 3.33
N LYS A 135 3.00 16.02 2.48
CA LYS A 135 3.81 16.27 1.28
C LYS A 135 5.28 16.53 1.61
N HIS A 136 5.55 17.44 2.55
CA HIS A 136 6.91 17.90 2.85
C HIS A 136 7.82 16.75 3.26
N ARG A 137 7.35 15.90 4.20
CA ARG A 137 8.17 14.79 4.71
C ARG A 137 8.45 13.76 3.62
N ILE A 138 7.45 13.36 2.83
CA ILE A 138 7.66 12.40 1.74
C ILE A 138 8.59 12.98 0.67
N ALA A 139 8.43 14.25 0.32
CA ALA A 139 9.26 14.90 -0.69
C ALA A 139 10.72 15.07 -0.25
N SER A 140 10.97 15.19 1.06
CA SER A 140 12.34 15.25 1.62
C SER A 140 13.06 13.89 1.67
N LEU A 141 12.33 12.77 1.56
CA LEU A 141 12.95 11.45 1.52
C LEU A 141 13.67 11.24 0.18
N ASN A 142 14.86 10.64 0.25
CA ASN A 142 15.56 10.21 -0.95
C ASN A 142 14.80 9.04 -1.63
N ALA A 143 15.21 8.65 -2.84
CA ALA A 143 14.51 7.61 -3.60
C ALA A 143 14.53 6.22 -2.92
N GLN A 144 15.64 5.89 -2.26
CA GLN A 144 15.80 4.63 -1.54
C GLN A 144 14.88 4.60 -0.31
N ASP A 145 14.88 5.67 0.49
CA ASP A 145 14.04 5.80 1.68
C ASP A 145 12.55 5.71 1.34
N ARG A 146 12.11 6.30 0.22
CA ARG A 146 10.73 6.16 -0.26
C ARG A 146 10.40 4.71 -0.64
N THR A 147 11.35 4.02 -1.27
CA THR A 147 11.19 2.60 -1.64
C THR A 147 11.13 1.72 -0.38
N SER A 148 12.01 1.93 0.58
CA SER A 148 12.03 1.22 1.86
C SER A 148 10.76 1.47 2.67
N LEU A 149 10.25 2.71 2.68
CA LEU A 149 8.98 3.04 3.32
C LEU A 149 7.80 2.30 2.65
N LEU A 150 7.76 2.25 1.32
CA LEU A 150 6.74 1.51 0.59
C LEU A 150 6.81 0.00 0.90
N GLN A 151 8.02 -0.57 0.92
CA GLN A 151 8.24 -1.97 1.29
C GLN A 151 7.73 -2.27 2.70
N TYR A 152 8.05 -1.40 3.66
CA TYR A 152 7.55 -1.50 5.03
C TYR A 152 6.01 -1.53 5.07
N LEU A 153 5.35 -0.61 4.36
CA LEU A 153 3.88 -0.53 4.31
C LEU A 153 3.27 -1.81 3.73
N LYS A 154 3.86 -2.38 2.67
CA LYS A 154 3.40 -3.63 2.06
C LYS A 154 3.52 -4.81 3.03
N GLN A 155 4.65 -4.94 3.71
CA GLN A 155 4.88 -6.03 4.66
C GLN A 155 3.98 -5.94 5.90
N ASN A 156 3.62 -4.71 6.31
CA ASN A 156 2.85 -4.46 7.53
C ASN A 156 1.37 -4.13 7.27
N GLN A 157 0.88 -4.35 6.04
CA GLN A 157 -0.46 -3.91 5.64
C GLN A 157 -1.57 -4.41 6.57
N LYS A 158 -1.51 -5.68 7.00
CA LYS A 158 -2.50 -6.26 7.92
C LYS A 158 -2.49 -5.58 9.29
N ALA A 159 -1.30 -5.29 9.83
CA ALA A 159 -1.14 -4.65 11.14
C ALA A 159 -1.51 -3.16 11.12
N LEU A 160 -1.43 -2.52 9.96
CA LEU A 160 -1.75 -1.09 9.76
C LEU A 160 -3.18 -0.86 9.26
N SER A 161 -3.97 -1.93 9.06
CA SER A 161 -5.36 -1.84 8.59
C SER A 161 -6.32 -2.18 9.72
N SER A 162 -7.38 -1.39 9.86
CA SER A 162 -8.52 -1.71 10.73
C SER A 162 -9.83 -1.23 10.07
N PRO A 163 -10.99 -1.81 10.41
CA PRO A 163 -12.28 -1.39 9.85
C PRO A 163 -12.59 0.11 10.09
N ALA A 164 -12.21 0.63 11.25
CA ALA A 164 -12.34 2.06 11.56
C ALA A 164 -11.53 2.94 10.60
N LEU A 165 -10.27 2.55 10.32
CA LEU A 165 -9.40 3.29 9.41
C LEU A 165 -9.87 3.21 7.94
N ASP A 166 -10.41 2.07 7.49
CA ASP A 166 -11.01 1.98 6.15
C ASP A 166 -12.27 2.85 6.04
N SER A 167 -13.09 2.91 7.09
CA SER A 167 -14.26 3.79 7.14
C SER A 167 -13.87 5.27 7.07
N LEU A 168 -12.78 5.66 7.74
CA LEU A 168 -12.21 7.00 7.61
C LEU A 168 -11.71 7.28 6.19
N ALA A 169 -11.00 6.35 5.57
CA ALA A 169 -10.52 6.52 4.20
C ALA A 169 -11.67 6.68 3.20
N LYS A 170 -12.78 5.95 3.39
CA LYS A 170 -14.03 6.11 2.62
C LYS A 170 -14.65 7.48 2.83
N LYS A 171 -14.75 7.94 4.09
CA LYS A 171 -15.32 9.25 4.45
C LYS A 171 -14.59 10.40 3.75
N HIS A 172 -13.26 10.31 3.67
CA HIS A 172 -12.43 11.28 2.95
C HIS A 172 -12.37 11.04 1.43
N GLN A 173 -13.08 10.06 0.88
CA GLN A 173 -13.17 9.79 -0.56
C GLN A 173 -11.79 9.53 -1.20
N ILE A 174 -10.92 8.81 -0.49
CA ILE A 174 -9.63 8.40 -1.06
C ILE A 174 -9.89 7.43 -2.22
N PRO A 175 -9.33 7.69 -3.42
CA PRO A 175 -9.53 6.82 -4.57
C PRO A 175 -9.17 5.37 -4.24
N GLU A 176 -10.02 4.44 -4.67
CA GLU A 176 -9.66 3.02 -4.67
C GLU A 176 -8.61 2.75 -5.75
N LYS A 177 -8.01 1.54 -5.70
CA LYS A 177 -7.06 1.10 -6.72
C LYS A 177 -7.65 1.39 -8.10
N THR A 178 -6.94 2.17 -8.91
CA THR A 178 -7.21 2.30 -10.33
C THR A 178 -6.92 0.95 -11.00
N GLY A 179 -7.86 0.01 -10.85
CA GLY A 179 -8.05 -1.13 -11.73
C GLY A 179 -9.11 -0.73 -12.75
N GLU A 180 -8.70 -0.67 -14.02
CA GLU A 180 -9.56 -0.64 -15.20
C GLU A 180 -10.59 0.50 -15.28
N SER A 181 -10.19 1.59 -15.93
CA SER A 181 -11.13 2.29 -16.79
C SER A 181 -11.56 1.32 -17.90
N SER A 182 -12.72 0.69 -17.76
CA SER A 182 -13.47 0.27 -18.95
C SER A 182 -13.58 1.48 -19.88
N PRO A 183 -13.29 1.38 -21.19
CA PRO A 183 -13.54 2.47 -22.11
C PRO A 183 -15.02 2.85 -22.02
N PRO A 184 -15.40 4.13 -22.24
CA PRO A 184 -16.79 4.52 -22.24
C PRO A 184 -17.50 3.65 -23.28
N THR A 185 -18.41 2.80 -22.84
CA THR A 185 -19.32 2.10 -23.73
C THR A 185 -20.07 3.19 -24.47
N ARG A 186 -19.65 3.46 -25.72
CA ARG A 186 -20.48 4.16 -26.69
C ARG A 186 -21.76 3.35 -26.73
N ASN A 187 -22.82 3.88 -26.13
CA ASN A 187 -24.18 3.47 -26.44
C ASN A 187 -24.37 3.74 -27.93
N ILE A 188 -24.10 2.75 -28.75
CA ILE A 188 -24.62 2.67 -30.11
C ILE A 188 -26.10 2.40 -29.90
N VAL A 189 -26.87 3.48 -29.79
CA VAL A 189 -28.31 3.41 -30.01
C VAL A 189 -28.46 2.96 -31.46
N ALA A 190 -28.86 1.70 -31.63
CA ALA A 190 -29.32 1.16 -32.88
C ALA A 190 -30.55 1.97 -33.31
N ASN A 191 -30.35 3.02 -34.11
CA ASN A 191 -31.42 3.57 -34.93
C ASN A 191 -31.53 2.72 -36.18
N SER A 192 -32.31 1.64 -36.07
CA SER A 192 -32.90 0.95 -37.21
C SER A 192 -34.00 1.84 -37.81
N SER A 193 -33.65 2.57 -38.86
CA SER A 193 -34.60 3.04 -39.87
C SER A 193 -33.92 3.09 -41.22
N PHE A 194 -33.69 1.89 -41.76
CA PHE A 194 -33.39 1.69 -43.17
C PHE A 194 -34.69 1.94 -43.95
N LYS A 195 -34.84 3.12 -44.54
CA LYS A 195 -35.89 3.40 -45.53
C LYS A 195 -35.28 3.18 -46.92
N MET A 196 -35.68 2.09 -47.56
CA MET A 196 -35.46 1.84 -48.99
C MET A 196 -36.04 3.00 -49.79
N GLN A 197 -35.24 3.61 -50.66
CA GLN A 197 -35.73 4.22 -51.88
C GLN A 197 -34.98 3.62 -53.07
N SER A 198 -35.77 2.83 -53.80
CA SER A 198 -35.58 2.43 -55.19
C SER A 198 -35.43 3.68 -56.06
N LEU A 199 -34.39 3.71 -56.90
CA LEU A 199 -34.41 4.44 -58.17
C LEU A 199 -33.81 3.55 -59.25
N ILE A 200 -34.73 2.87 -59.93
CA ILE A 200 -34.55 2.18 -61.20
C ILE A 200 -34.05 3.18 -62.24
N GLY A 201 -32.98 2.81 -62.94
CA GLY A 201 -32.45 3.55 -64.06
C GLY A 201 -33.38 3.58 -65.27
N ARG A 202 -33.24 4.64 -66.06
CA ARG A 202 -33.45 4.62 -67.50
C ARG A 202 -32.38 5.48 -68.15
N GLY A 203 -31.55 4.83 -68.96
CA GLY A 203 -30.69 5.53 -69.89
C GLY A 203 -31.52 6.15 -71.02
N ASN A 204 -30.89 7.04 -71.78
CA ASN A 204 -31.00 7.07 -73.22
C ASN A 204 -29.79 7.79 -73.83
N TYR A 205 -29.35 7.21 -74.93
CA TYR A 205 -28.23 7.55 -75.77
C TYR A 205 -28.53 8.71 -76.75
N THR A 206 -27.44 9.20 -77.36
CA THR A 206 -27.29 9.98 -78.61
C THR A 206 -27.75 11.45 -78.61
N HIS A 207 -27.09 12.40 -79.27
CA HIS A 207 -26.34 12.34 -80.52
C HIS A 207 -25.27 13.45 -80.63
N VAL A 208 -24.27 13.13 -81.46
CA VAL A 208 -23.21 14.00 -82.03
C VAL A 208 -23.79 14.99 -83.04
N ALA A 209 -23.35 16.25 -82.97
CA ALA A 209 -22.90 17.10 -84.09
C ALA A 209 -22.18 18.34 -83.52
#